data_AF-A0A959TC52-F1
#
_entry.id   AF-A0A959TC52-F1
#
_cell.length_a   1.000
_cell.length_b   1.000
_cell.length_c   1.000
_cell.angle_alpha   90.00
_cell.angle_beta   90.00
_cell.angle_gamma   90.00
#
_symmetry.space_group_name_H-M   'P 1'
#
loop_
_entity.id
_entity.type
_entity.pdbx_description
1 polymer ?
#
loop_
_entity_poly.entity_id
_entity_poly.type
_entity_poly.pdbx_seq_one_letter_code
_entity_poly.pdbx_strand_id
1 'polypeptide(L)' 'MRSILRSLALSAATLLGMASMAQPIYTWVISGTVPNCNPNQVVTLQTIQGTIPQQTLTVALDSNCMYWAELFVSSS' A
#
# COMPACT_ATOMS: atom_id res chain seq x y z
N MET A 1 -28.56 -25.11 26.03
CA MET A 1 -27.12 -24.77 25.92
C MET A 1 -26.46 -25.23 24.61
N ARG A 2 -26.88 -26.35 24.00
CA ARG A 2 -26.29 -26.88 22.75
C ARG A 2 -26.38 -25.95 21.52
N SER A 3 -27.44 -25.15 21.38
CA SER A 3 -27.55 -24.20 20.25
C SER A 3 -26.66 -22.97 20.42
N ILE A 4 -26.45 -22.49 21.65
CA ILE A 4 -25.61 -21.32 21.95
C ILE A 4 -24.15 -21.60 21.57
N LEU A 5 -23.62 -22.77 21.93
CA LEU A 5 -22.27 -23.19 21.57
C LEU A 5 -22.09 -23.31 20.05
N ARG A 6 -23.12 -23.75 19.32
CA ARG A 6 -23.10 -23.80 17.85
C ARG A 6 -23.05 -22.42 17.23
N SER A 7 -23.88 -21.48 17.71
CA SER A 7 -23.88 -20.11 17.21
C SER A 7 -22.55 -19.41 17.47
N LEU A 8 -21.95 -19.62 18.66
CA LEU A 8 -20.65 -19.05 19.01
C LEU A 8 -19.52 -19.60 18.12
N ALA A 9 -19.56 -20.91 17.83
CA ALA A 9 -18.60 -21.55 16.95
C ALA A 9 -18.71 -21.04 15.51
N LEU A 10 -19.94 -20.84 15.00
CA LEU A 10 -20.14 -20.25 13.68
C LEU A 10 -19.65 -18.81 13.62
N SER A 11 -19.97 -17.97 14.63
CA SER A 11 -19.50 -16.59 14.65
C SER A 11 -17.97 -16.48 14.76
N ALA A 12 -17.35 -17.37 15.54
CA ALA A 12 -15.89 -17.42 15.64
C ALA A 12 -15.26 -17.86 14.31
N ALA A 13 -15.82 -18.87 13.65
CA ALA A 13 -15.35 -19.33 12.36
C ALA A 13 -15.50 -18.27 11.27
N THR A 14 -16.58 -17.49 11.25
CA THR A 14 -16.75 -16.41 10.27
C THR A 14 -15.76 -15.27 10.52
N LEU A 15 -15.51 -14.90 11.77
CA LEU A 15 -14.51 -13.87 12.10
C LEU A 15 -13.10 -14.30 11.72
N LEU A 16 -12.73 -15.56 11.99
CA LEU A 16 -11.43 -16.11 11.60
C LEU A 16 -11.29 -16.24 10.08
N GLY A 17 -12.37 -16.59 9.38
CA GLY A 17 -12.40 -16.66 7.91
C GLY A 17 -12.33 -15.29 7.22
N MET A 18 -12.81 -14.22 7.87
CA MET A 18 -12.62 -12.84 7.38
C MET A 18 -11.20 -12.34 7.66
N ALA A 19 -10.62 -12.69 8.80
CA ALA A 19 -9.26 -12.30 9.15
C ALA A 19 -8.19 -12.91 8.22
N SER A 20 -8.44 -14.11 7.67
CA SER A 20 -7.51 -14.73 6.70
C SER A 20 -7.50 -14.07 5.32
N MET A 21 -8.44 -13.15 5.03
CA MET A 21 -8.49 -12.38 3.79
C MET A 21 -7.69 -11.05 3.88
N ALA A 22 -7.03 -10.76 5.00
CA ALA A 22 -6.17 -9.60 5.12
C ALA A 22 -4.89 -9.79 4.28
N GLN A 23 -4.80 -9.08 3.15
CA GLN A 23 -3.61 -9.11 2.31
C GLN A 23 -2.43 -8.48 3.06
N PRO A 24 -1.21 -9.05 2.95
CA PRO A 24 -0.02 -8.39 3.45
C PRO A 24 0.17 -7.06 2.72
N ILE A 25 0.33 -5.98 3.50
CA ILE A 25 0.70 -4.67 2.97
C ILE A 25 2.22 -4.67 2.80
N TYR A 26 2.67 -4.55 1.57
CA TYR A 26 4.07 -4.36 1.22
C TYR A 26 4.36 -2.87 1.06
N THR A 27 5.57 -2.47 1.48
CA THR A 27 6.07 -1.12 1.23
C THR A 27 7.08 -1.17 0.09
N TRP A 28 6.83 -0.40 -0.97
CA TRP A 28 7.79 -0.18 -2.04
C TRP A 28 8.50 1.15 -1.81
N VAL A 29 9.82 1.08 -1.68
CA VAL A 29 10.69 2.26 -1.64
C VAL A 29 11.17 2.54 -3.05
N ILE A 30 10.80 3.70 -3.58
CA ILE A 30 11.17 4.14 -4.92
C ILE A 30 12.13 5.31 -4.76
N SER A 31 13.32 5.17 -5.33
CA SER A 31 14.29 6.25 -5.40
C SER A 31 14.84 6.38 -6.81
N GLY A 32 15.29 7.59 -7.14
CA GLY A 32 15.85 7.87 -8.45
C GLY A 32 16.45 9.26 -8.52
N THR A 33 17.05 9.54 -9.67
CA THR A 33 17.67 10.82 -9.98
C THR A 33 17.11 11.37 -11.28
N VAL A 34 16.91 12.69 -11.35
CA VAL A 34 16.42 13.37 -12.56
C VAL A 34 17.58 14.18 -13.15
N PRO A 35 18.08 13.84 -14.35
CA PRO A 35 19.15 14.61 -14.97
C PRO A 35 18.68 16.02 -15.34
N ASN A 36 19.56 17.01 -15.18
CA ASN A 36 19.29 18.42 -15.47
C ASN A 36 18.05 18.97 -14.73
N CYS A 37 17.84 18.57 -13.48
CA CYS A 37 16.74 19.11 -12.69
C CYS A 37 17.07 20.49 -12.13
N ASN A 38 16.01 21.21 -11.77
CA ASN A 38 16.09 22.36 -10.89
C ASN A 38 15.72 21.92 -9.46
N PRO A 39 16.40 22.43 -8.42
CA PRO A 39 16.00 22.20 -7.04
C PRO A 39 14.53 22.59 -6.82
N ASN A 40 13.79 21.80 -6.04
CA ASN A 40 12.35 21.94 -5.78
C ASN A 40 11.41 21.64 -6.97
N GLN A 41 11.91 21.13 -8.09
CA GLN A 41 11.03 20.50 -9.08
C GLN A 41 10.32 19.29 -8.45
N VAL A 42 9.13 18.98 -8.95
CA VAL A 42 8.31 17.88 -8.43
C VAL A 42 8.26 16.73 -9.43
N VAL A 43 8.31 15.51 -8.90
CA VAL A 43 8.07 14.27 -9.64
C VAL A 43 6.77 13.67 -9.14
N THR A 44 5.93 13.23 -10.07
CA THR A 44 4.70 12.51 -9.74
C THR A 44 4.90 11.02 -9.97
N LEU A 45 4.73 10.24 -8.91
CA LEU A 45 4.77 8.79 -8.91
C LEU A 45 3.33 8.28 -8.86
N GLN A 46 2.98 7.33 -9.73
CA GLN A 46 1.64 6.78 -9.78
C GLN A 46 1.71 5.25 -9.95
N THR A 47 0.89 4.54 -9.19
CA THR A 47 0.70 3.09 -9.38
C THR A 47 -0.01 2.82 -10.71
N ILE A 48 0.34 1.72 -11.38
CA ILE A 48 -0.34 1.30 -12.62
C ILE A 48 -1.82 0.94 -12.36
N GLN A 49 -2.64 1.01 -13.40
CA GLN A 49 -4.05 0.66 -13.31
C GLN A 49 -4.19 -0.82 -12.90
N GLY A 50 -5.02 -1.08 -11.89
CA GLY A 50 -5.23 -2.43 -11.32
C GLY A 50 -4.42 -2.72 -10.06
N THR A 51 -3.49 -1.84 -9.66
CA THR A 51 -2.82 -1.95 -8.35
C THR A 51 -3.77 -1.53 -7.22
N ILE A 52 -3.77 -2.28 -6.11
CA ILE A 52 -4.54 -1.98 -4.90
C ILE A 52 -3.55 -1.75 -3.74
N PRO A 53 -3.64 -0.63 -3.00
CA PRO A 53 -4.41 0.58 -3.32
C PRO A 53 -3.80 1.36 -4.50
N GLN A 54 -4.67 2.01 -5.27
CA GLN A 54 -4.22 2.99 -6.27
C GLN A 54 -3.72 4.25 -5.57
N GLN A 55 -2.50 4.67 -5.88
CA GLN A 55 -1.85 5.82 -5.25
C GLN A 55 -1.21 6.73 -6.29
N THR A 56 -1.26 8.02 -5.98
CA THR A 56 -0.51 9.07 -6.67
C THR A 56 0.21 9.90 -5.61
N LEU A 57 1.53 10.02 -5.73
CA LEU A 57 2.37 10.78 -4.81
C LEU A 57 3.16 11.82 -5.60
N THR A 58 3.22 13.04 -5.08
CA THR A 58 4.07 14.09 -5.64
C THR A 58 5.19 14.38 -4.66
N VAL A 59 6.43 14.28 -5.12
CA VAL A 59 7.64 14.43 -4.30
C VAL A 59 8.50 15.54 -4.88
N ALA A 60 9.02 16.41 -4.02
CA ALA A 60 10.00 17.41 -4.43
C ALA A 60 11.39 16.76 -4.56
N LEU A 61 12.13 17.17 -5.58
CA LEU A 61 13.53 16.82 -5.79
C LEU A 61 14.40 17.62 -4.80
N ASP A 62 15.39 16.95 -4.23
CA ASP A 62 16.39 17.58 -3.38
C ASP A 62 17.37 18.45 -4.18
N SER A 63 18.34 19.07 -3.49
CA SER A 63 19.37 19.90 -4.14
C SER A 63 20.31 19.12 -5.06
N ASN A 64 20.32 17.80 -4.97
CA ASN A 64 21.13 16.88 -5.78
C ASN A 64 20.29 16.20 -6.88
N CYS A 65 19.07 16.68 -7.13
CA CYS A 65 18.14 16.09 -8.10
C CYS A 65 17.75 14.65 -7.80
N MET A 66 17.74 14.26 -6.53
CA MET A 66 17.31 12.96 -6.06
C MET A 66 15.90 13.04 -5.46
N TYR A 67 15.17 11.94 -5.58
CA TYR A 67 13.89 11.75 -4.89
C TYR A 67 13.84 10.38 -4.24
N TRP A 68 13.05 10.29 -3.17
CA TRP A 68 12.73 9.03 -2.50
C TRP A 68 11.26 9.08 -2.07
N ALA A 69 10.58 7.94 -2.17
CA ALA A 69 9.16 7.83 -1.90
C ALA A 69 8.79 6.42 -1.44
N GLU A 70 7.73 6.34 -0.65
CA GLU A 70 7.14 5.09 -0.21
C GLU A 70 5.73 4.94 -0.78
N LEU A 71 5.45 3.79 -1.40
CA LEU A 71 4.11 3.40 -1.85
C LEU A 71 3.70 2.11 -1.14
N PHE A 72 2.43 2.03 -0.74
CA PHE A 72 1.88 0.85 -0.08
C PHE A 72 1.16 -0.03 -1.11
N VAL A 73 1.52 -1.29 -1.24
CA VAL A 73 0.90 -2.20 -2.21
C VAL A 73 0.44 -3.47 -1.52
N SER A 74 -0.76 -3.92 -1.85
CA SER A 74 -1.26 -5.24 -1.47
C SER A 74 -1.23 -6.16 -2.70
N SER A 75 -0.87 -7.42 -2.49
CA SER A 75 -0.97 -8.44 -3.54
C SER A 75 -2.43 -8.90 -3.63
N SER A 76 -3.08 -8.59 -4.76
CA SER A 76 -4.44 -9.04 -5.09
C SER A 76 -4.57 -10.55 -5.13
#